data_AF-A0A9W8LYH4-F1
#
_entry.id   AF-A0A9W8LYH4-F1
#
_cell.length_a   1.000
_cell.length_b   1.000
_cell.length_c   1.000
_cell.angle_alpha   90.00
_cell.angle_beta   90.00
_cell.angle_gamma   90.00
#
_symmetry.space_group_name_H-M   'P 1'
#
loop_
_entity.id
_entity.type
_entity.pdbx_description
1 polymer ?
#
loop_
_entity_poly.entity_id
_entity_poly.type
_entity_poly.pdbx_seq_one_letter_code
_entity_poly.pdbx_strand_id
1 'polypeptide(L)'
;MSLIRLAWRPATVAATASFFRHRPRQLHSSHWPESKEPDIDTMMRTLPPKPEPPGRDDCCMSGCEYCVWDLYDEDMREYQQHATAIREALEAKGKPVPQHLRPESLRDSVDPSMRAFLDMEREMASRIKDEEND
;
A
#
# COMPACT_ATOMS: atom_id res chain seq x y z
N MET A 1 -68.51 -29.42 41.16
CA MET A 1 -69.81 -29.00 40.60
C MET A 1 -69.70 -27.50 40.40
N SER A 2 -69.79 -26.86 39.23
CA SER A 2 -70.12 -27.28 37.88
C SER A 2 -69.37 -26.32 36.93
N LEU A 3 -68.66 -26.88 35.96
CA LEU A 3 -68.11 -26.16 34.82
C LEU A 3 -69.25 -25.91 33.83
N ILE A 4 -69.50 -24.67 33.43
CA ILE A 4 -70.39 -24.39 32.29
C ILE A 4 -69.56 -23.67 31.23
N ARG A 5 -69.13 -24.47 30.24
CA ARG A 5 -68.82 -24.02 28.89
C ARG A 5 -70.14 -23.78 28.17
N LEU A 6 -70.38 -22.57 27.66
CA LEU A 6 -71.30 -22.32 26.56
C LEU A 6 -70.61 -21.38 25.58
N ALA A 7 -70.31 -21.93 24.42
CA ALA A 7 -69.75 -21.27 23.26
C ALA A 7 -70.84 -20.55 22.49
N TRP A 8 -70.57 -19.37 21.93
CA TRP A 8 -70.90 -19.08 20.53
C TRP A 8 -70.24 -17.81 20.01
N ARG A 9 -69.60 -17.92 18.84
CA ARG A 9 -68.93 -16.84 18.10
C ARG A 9 -69.99 -15.86 17.56
N PRO A 10 -69.62 -14.61 17.27
CA PRO A 10 -69.73 -14.27 15.85
C PRO A 10 -68.57 -13.46 15.27
N ALA A 11 -68.48 -13.63 13.95
CA ALA A 11 -67.98 -12.71 12.94
C ALA A 11 -66.47 -12.39 12.93
N THR A 12 -65.77 -13.21 12.17
CA THR A 12 -64.57 -12.82 11.42
C THR A 12 -64.90 -11.62 10.52
N VAL A 13 -64.53 -10.41 10.92
CA VAL A 13 -64.37 -9.30 9.97
C VAL A 13 -62.97 -9.45 9.38
N ALA A 14 -62.92 -9.84 8.11
CA ALA A 14 -61.71 -9.84 7.31
C ALA A 14 -61.21 -8.39 7.19
N ALA A 15 -60.30 -8.00 8.07
CA ALA A 15 -59.45 -6.84 7.85
C ALA A 15 -58.48 -7.22 6.73
N THR A 16 -58.83 -6.88 5.49
CA THR A 16 -57.89 -6.87 4.38
C THR A 16 -56.79 -5.89 4.75
N ALA A 17 -55.70 -6.43 5.29
CA ALA A 17 -54.46 -5.70 5.46
C ALA A 17 -53.96 -5.36 4.06
N SER A 18 -54.47 -4.26 3.51
CA SER A 18 -53.77 -3.46 2.52
C SER A 18 -52.51 -2.96 3.23
N PHE A 19 -51.52 -3.85 3.28
CA PHE A 19 -50.12 -3.54 3.54
C PHE A 19 -49.68 -2.64 2.40
N PHE A 20 -50.10 -1.38 2.47
CA PHE A 20 -49.48 -0.29 1.75
C PHE A 20 -48.09 -0.18 2.36
N ARG A 21 -47.17 -0.94 1.76
CA ARG A 21 -45.75 -0.94 2.07
C ARG A 21 -45.22 0.42 1.68
N HIS A 22 -45.50 1.42 2.51
CA HIS A 22 -44.84 2.70 2.46
C HIS A 22 -43.36 2.43 2.74
N ARG A 23 -42.59 2.34 1.65
CA ARG A 23 -41.14 2.25 1.66
C ARG A 23 -40.64 3.45 2.46
N PRO A 24 -39.92 3.26 3.58
CA PRO A 24 -39.34 4.39 4.28
C PRO A 24 -38.48 5.16 3.27
N ARG A 25 -38.71 6.47 3.19
CA ARG A 25 -37.89 7.41 2.41
C ARG A 25 -36.48 7.25 2.93
N GLN A 26 -35.69 6.43 2.22
CA GLN A 26 -34.26 6.34 2.40
C GLN A 26 -33.77 7.78 2.20
N LEU A 27 -33.35 8.43 3.28
CA LEU A 27 -32.44 9.56 3.18
C LEU A 27 -31.24 8.98 2.46
N HIS A 28 -31.23 9.17 1.14
CA HIS A 28 -30.11 8.87 0.27
C HIS A 28 -28.90 9.48 0.96
N SER A 29 -28.05 8.59 1.46
CA SER A 29 -26.82 8.95 2.15
C SER A 29 -26.19 10.06 1.35
N SER A 30 -26.18 11.25 1.95
CA SER A 30 -25.49 12.40 1.43
C SER A 30 -24.09 11.92 1.08
N HIS A 31 -23.83 11.81 -0.23
CA HIS A 31 -22.51 11.67 -0.78
C HIS A 31 -21.75 12.94 -0.36
N TRP A 32 -21.23 12.91 0.86
CA TRP A 32 -20.20 13.82 1.30
C TRP A 32 -18.92 13.33 0.64
N PRO A 33 -18.20 14.17 -0.12
CA PRO A 33 -16.97 13.75 -0.74
C PRO A 33 -15.99 13.50 0.40
N GLU A 34 -15.62 12.23 0.54
CA GLU A 34 -14.48 11.77 1.33
C GLU A 34 -13.34 12.79 1.18
N SER A 35 -12.83 13.28 2.31
CA SER A 35 -11.82 14.33 2.37
C SER A 35 -10.68 14.06 1.38
N LYS A 36 -10.31 15.09 0.61
CA LYS A 36 -9.26 15.11 -0.44
C LYS A 36 -7.85 14.86 0.13
N GLU A 37 -7.62 13.72 0.75
CA GLU A 37 -6.26 13.29 0.99
C GLU A 37 -5.66 12.88 -0.35
N PRO A 38 -4.42 13.30 -0.68
CA PRO A 38 -3.77 12.86 -1.90
C PRO A 38 -3.70 11.34 -1.88
N ASP A 39 -4.34 10.74 -2.87
CA ASP A 39 -4.33 9.31 -3.09
C ASP A 39 -2.96 8.86 -3.63
N ILE A 40 -2.75 7.54 -3.63
CA ILE A 40 -1.48 6.95 -4.07
C ILE A 40 -1.22 7.36 -5.53
N ASP A 41 -2.25 7.40 -6.38
CA ASP A 41 -2.13 7.79 -7.79
C ASP A 41 -1.60 9.23 -7.95
N THR A 42 -2.13 10.19 -7.18
CA THR A 42 -1.65 11.58 -7.22
C THR A 42 -0.17 11.67 -6.83
N MET A 43 0.27 10.92 -5.81
CA MET A 43 1.69 10.91 -5.43
C MET A 43 2.56 10.26 -6.50
N MET A 44 2.10 9.15 -7.09
CA MET A 44 2.82 8.46 -8.15
C MET A 44 3.00 9.32 -9.41
N ARG A 45 2.05 10.19 -9.75
CA ARG A 45 2.18 11.14 -10.88
C ARG A 45 3.28 12.18 -10.68
N THR A 46 3.71 12.43 -9.44
CA THR A 46 4.81 13.35 -9.13
C THR A 46 6.19 12.69 -9.17
N LEU A 47 6.25 11.35 -9.27
CA LEU A 47 7.50 10.63 -9.41
C LEU A 47 8.03 10.80 -10.85
N PRO A 48 9.28 11.24 -11.06
CA PRO A 48 9.87 11.25 -12.39
C PRO A 48 9.96 9.82 -12.95
N PRO A 49 9.95 9.63 -14.27
CA PRO A 49 10.19 8.32 -14.87
C PRO A 49 11.57 7.81 -14.45
N LYS A 50 11.66 6.49 -14.19
CA LYS A 50 12.94 5.86 -13.89
C LYS A 50 13.84 5.98 -15.14
N PRO A 51 15.06 6.53 -15.01
CA PRO A 51 15.97 6.65 -16.15
C PRO A 51 16.40 5.26 -16.62
N GLU A 52 16.60 5.12 -17.92
CA GLU A 52 17.07 3.90 -18.54
C GLU A 52 18.61 3.88 -18.56
N PRO A 53 19.23 2.73 -18.28
CA PRO A 53 20.69 2.65 -18.32
C PRO A 53 21.17 2.90 -19.77
N PRO A 54 22.28 3.64 -19.95
CA PRO A 54 22.82 3.88 -21.27
C PRO A 54 23.24 2.58 -21.97
N GLY A 55 23.09 2.56 -23.29
CA GLY A 55 23.49 1.45 -24.12
C GLY A 55 25.00 1.26 -24.15
N ARG A 56 25.44 0.09 -24.61
CA ARG A 56 26.88 -0.21 -24.74
C ARG A 56 27.58 0.73 -25.73
N ASP A 57 26.86 1.13 -26.78
CA ASP A 57 27.38 1.97 -27.86
C ASP A 57 27.34 3.48 -27.51
N ASP A 58 26.62 3.86 -26.46
CA ASP A 58 26.57 5.24 -25.95
C ASP A 58 27.84 5.60 -25.15
N CYS A 59 28.56 4.57 -24.69
CA CYS A 59 29.83 4.76 -23.99
C CYS A 59 30.97 5.04 -24.99
N CYS A 60 31.36 6.31 -25.05
CA CYS A 60 32.46 6.84 -25.86
C CYS A 60 33.83 6.18 -25.61
N MET A 61 34.06 5.56 -24.43
CA MET A 61 35.27 4.82 -24.03
C MET A 61 36.63 5.53 -24.21
N SER A 62 36.63 6.83 -24.56
CA SER A 62 37.81 7.62 -24.90
C SER A 62 37.95 8.88 -24.04
N GLY A 63 37.15 8.98 -22.97
CA GLY A 63 37.19 10.13 -22.04
C GLY A 63 36.50 11.37 -22.58
N CYS A 64 35.24 11.23 -23.03
CA CYS A 64 34.38 12.35 -23.37
C CYS A 64 34.22 13.32 -22.17
N GLU A 65 33.98 14.62 -22.46
CA GLU A 65 33.85 15.68 -21.44
C GLU A 65 32.75 15.38 -20.40
N TYR A 66 31.65 14.78 -20.85
CA TYR A 66 30.58 14.27 -19.98
C TYR A 66 30.45 12.76 -20.17
N CYS A 67 30.57 12.02 -19.07
CA CYS A 67 30.34 10.58 -19.08
C CYS A 67 28.84 10.31 -19.04
N VAL A 68 28.34 9.49 -19.98
CA VAL A 68 26.93 9.10 -20.00
C VAL A 68 26.50 8.37 -18.72
N TRP A 69 27.42 7.65 -18.08
CA TRP A 69 27.17 6.98 -16.80
C TRP A 69 27.04 7.98 -15.66
N ASP A 70 27.80 9.07 -15.67
CA ASP A 70 27.71 10.10 -14.64
C ASP A 70 26.35 10.82 -14.74
N LEU A 71 25.91 11.16 -15.96
CA LEU A 71 24.58 11.74 -16.19
C LEU A 71 23.46 10.79 -15.77
N TYR A 72 23.57 9.51 -16.12
CA TYR A 72 22.61 8.49 -15.68
C TYR A 72 22.57 8.36 -14.15
N ASP A 73 23.73 8.38 -13.48
CA ASP A 73 23.80 8.30 -12.02
C ASP A 73 23.20 9.54 -11.35
N GLU A 74 23.37 10.72 -11.94
CA GLU A 74 22.69 11.95 -11.49
C GLU A 74 21.16 11.83 -11.60
N ASP A 75 20.65 11.45 -12.77
CA ASP A 75 19.22 11.24 -13.00
C ASP A 75 18.66 10.15 -12.08
N MET A 76 19.42 9.06 -11.87
CA MET A 76 19.05 7.99 -10.95
C MET A 76 19.00 8.47 -9.51
N ARG A 77 19.93 9.33 -9.08
CA ARG A 77 19.92 9.92 -7.73
C ARG A 77 18.70 10.79 -7.53
N GLU A 78 18.33 11.62 -8.51
CA GLU A 78 17.10 12.42 -8.45
C GLU A 78 15.88 11.50 -8.32
N TYR A 79 15.74 10.51 -9.20
CA TYR A 79 14.66 9.52 -9.13
C TYR A 79 14.57 8.84 -7.75
N GLN A 80 15.70 8.41 -7.20
CA GLN A 80 15.77 7.75 -5.88
C GLN A 80 15.35 8.68 -4.73
N GLN A 81 15.69 9.97 -4.81
CA GLN A 81 15.26 10.97 -3.83
C GLN A 81 13.73 11.14 -3.84
N HIS A 82 13.14 11.30 -5.03
CA HIS A 82 11.69 11.40 -5.19
C HIS A 82 10.97 10.12 -4.74
N ALA A 83 11.49 8.95 -5.13
CA ALA A 83 10.97 7.65 -4.73
C ALA A 83 10.97 7.47 -3.20
N THR A 84 12.06 7.88 -2.54
CA THR A 84 12.19 7.83 -1.08
C THR A 84 11.20 8.77 -0.39
N ALA A 85 11.08 10.01 -0.87
CA ALA A 85 10.13 10.98 -0.32
C ALA A 85 8.67 10.51 -0.43
N ILE A 86 8.28 9.92 -1.58
CA ILE A 86 6.94 9.36 -1.77
C ILE A 86 6.72 8.17 -0.84
N ARG A 87 7.69 7.26 -0.72
CA ARG A 87 7.61 6.13 0.20
C ARG A 87 7.36 6.59 1.62
N GLU A 88 8.19 7.50 2.13
CA GLU A 88 8.07 8.02 3.50
C GLU A 88 6.71 8.72 3.72
N ALA A 89 6.22 9.46 2.73
CA ALA A 89 4.91 10.10 2.78
C ALA A 89 3.75 9.08 2.80
N LEU A 90 3.88 7.95 2.11
CA LEU A 90 2.90 6.86 2.13
C LEU A 90 2.92 6.12 3.47
N GLU A 91 4.11 5.81 3.99
CA GLU A 91 4.30 5.15 5.28
C GLU A 91 3.76 6.00 6.43
N ALA A 92 4.04 7.31 6.45
CA ALA A 92 3.51 8.24 7.45
C ALA A 92 1.98 8.32 7.44
N LYS A 93 1.34 8.08 6.28
CA LYS A 93 -0.11 8.06 6.10
C LYS A 93 -0.71 6.66 6.26
N GLY A 94 0.09 5.63 6.56
CA GLY A 94 -0.35 4.26 6.66
C GLY A 94 -0.90 3.67 5.35
N LYS A 95 -0.55 4.26 4.19
CA LYS A 95 -0.96 3.77 2.88
C LYS A 95 0.02 2.69 2.40
N PRO A 96 -0.44 1.66 1.65
CA PRO A 96 0.46 0.63 1.14
C PRO A 96 1.46 1.22 0.14
N VAL A 97 2.75 0.95 0.36
CA VAL A 97 3.83 1.36 -0.55
C VAL A 97 3.87 0.44 -1.78
N PRO A 98 3.86 0.98 -3.01
CA PRO A 98 4.02 0.19 -4.24
C PRO A 98 5.29 -0.65 -4.23
N GLN A 99 5.23 -1.88 -4.74
CA GLN A 99 6.35 -2.84 -4.69
C GLN A 99 7.67 -2.27 -5.21
N HIS A 100 7.65 -1.56 -6.34
CA HIS A 100 8.84 -0.98 -6.97
C HIS A 100 9.46 0.22 -6.21
N LEU A 101 8.78 0.77 -5.20
CA LEU A 101 9.29 1.83 -4.32
C LEU A 101 9.68 1.31 -2.94
N ARG A 102 9.27 0.09 -2.61
CA ARG A 102 9.72 -0.55 -1.38
C ARG A 102 11.24 -0.70 -1.50
N PRO A 103 11.98 -0.45 -0.41
CA PRO A 103 13.33 -0.95 -0.33
C PRO A 103 13.16 -2.48 -0.37
N GLU A 104 13.29 -3.07 -1.55
CA GLU A 104 13.47 -4.51 -1.69
C GLU A 104 14.53 -4.83 -0.64
N SER A 105 14.18 -5.71 0.31
CA SER A 105 15.17 -6.06 1.30
C SER A 105 16.32 -6.61 0.49
N LEU A 106 17.48 -5.96 0.54
CA LEU A 106 18.63 -6.35 -0.28
C LEU A 106 18.91 -7.86 -0.11
N ARG A 107 18.52 -8.41 1.04
CA ARG A 107 18.53 -9.83 1.36
C ARG A 107 17.71 -10.72 0.40
N ASP A 108 16.60 -10.25 -0.14
CA ASP A 108 15.71 -11.00 -1.02
C ASP A 108 16.13 -10.91 -2.50
N SER A 109 16.85 -9.85 -2.88
CA SER A 109 17.45 -9.68 -4.20
C SER A 109 18.88 -10.20 -4.32
N VAL A 110 19.53 -10.53 -3.20
CA VAL A 110 20.90 -11.03 -3.15
C VAL A 110 20.91 -12.56 -3.31
N ASP A 111 21.83 -13.06 -4.14
CA ASP A 111 22.01 -14.50 -4.38
C ASP A 111 22.13 -15.30 -3.07
N PRO A 112 21.60 -16.54 -2.98
CA PRO A 112 21.70 -17.37 -1.78
C PRO A 112 23.12 -17.47 -1.18
N SER A 113 24.16 -17.44 -2.02
CA SER A 113 25.56 -17.45 -1.57
C SER A 113 25.92 -16.17 -0.82
N MET A 114 25.61 -15.02 -1.42
CA MET A 114 25.85 -13.71 -0.83
C MET A 114 24.99 -13.48 0.42
N ARG A 115 23.78 -14.06 0.48
CA ARG A 115 22.93 -14.04 1.67
C ARG A 115 23.55 -14.82 2.83
N ALA A 116 24.14 -15.98 2.56
CA ALA A 116 24.85 -16.77 3.57
C ALA A 116 26.06 -16.01 4.16
N PHE A 117 26.82 -15.29 3.31
CA PHE A 117 27.92 -14.45 3.79
C PHE A 117 27.44 -13.34 4.73
N LEU A 118 26.40 -12.60 4.35
CA LEU A 118 25.85 -11.51 5.17
C LEU A 118 25.28 -12.01 6.51
N ASP A 119 24.74 -13.24 6.56
CA ASP A 119 24.26 -13.85 7.80
C ASP A 119 25.42 -14.25 8.72
N MET A 120 26.51 -14.82 8.16
CA MET A 120 27.73 -15.13 8.93
C MET A 120 28.41 -13.86 9.46
N GLU A 121 28.48 -12.79 8.67
CA GLU A 121 29.03 -11.50 9.11
C GLU A 121 28.23 -10.91 10.27
N ARG A 122 26.90 -10.99 10.22
CA ARG A 122 26.03 -10.52 11.30
C ARG A 122 26.24 -11.32 12.59
N GLU A 123 26.38 -12.64 12.48
CA GLU A 123 26.64 -13.51 13.63
C GLU A 123 28.02 -13.23 14.25
N MET A 124 29.06 -13.06 13.44
CA MET A 124 30.37 -12.67 13.95
C MET A 124 30.31 -11.30 14.64
N ALA A 125 29.61 -10.33 14.05
CA ALA A 125 29.45 -9.00 14.62
C ALA A 125 28.67 -8.99 15.95
N SER A 126 27.68 -9.87 16.14
CA SER A 126 27.00 -9.99 17.43
C SER A 126 27.91 -10.58 18.49
N ARG A 127 28.65 -11.65 18.15
CA ARG A 127 29.60 -12.30 19.07
C ARG A 127 30.71 -11.35 19.52
N ILE A 128 31.24 -10.52 18.63
CA ILE A 128 32.24 -9.50 18.97
C ILE A 128 31.67 -8.45 19.93
N LYS A 129 30.40 -8.03 19.74
CA LYS A 129 29.75 -7.08 20.66
C LYS A 129 29.49 -7.68 22.03
N ASP A 130 29.16 -8.97 22.08
CA ASP A 130 28.98 -9.68 23.35
C ASP A 130 30.31 -9.83 24.09
N GLU A 131 31.41 -10.09 23.36
CA GLU A 131 32.78 -10.13 23.90
C GLU A 131 33.30 -8.75 24.36
N GLU A 132 32.85 -7.64 23.75
CA GLU A 132 33.24 -6.28 24.13
C GLU A 132 32.48 -5.74 25.34
N ASN A 133 31.32 -6.32 25.68
CA ASN A 133 30.42 -5.85 26.73
C ASN A 133 30.51 -6.68 28.04
N ASP A 134 31.47 -7.61 28.13
CA ASP A 134 31.83 -8.41 29.32
C ASP A 134 33.16 -7.91 29.92
#